data_AF-A0A6A3IUZ6-F1
#
_entry.id   AF-A0A6A3IUZ6-F1
#
_cell.length_a   1.000
_cell.length_b   1.000
_cell.length_c   1.000
_cell.angle_alpha   90.00
_cell.angle_beta   90.00
_cell.angle_gamma   90.00
#
_symmetry.space_group_name_H-M   'P 1'
#
loop_
_entity.id
_entity.type
_entity.pdbx_description
1 polymer ?
#
loop_
_entity_poly.entity_id
_entity_poly.type
_entity_poly.pdbx_seq_one_letter_code
_entity_poly.pdbx_strand_id
1 'polypeptide(L)'
;MDPTKKRTKGLWLTIKQKCEIIDEHNQFPTHSLPELSCWAQDKFKLSHPPATATIFRVLRDANIIKQKRVNATTAKGRTLCVRCPELETQLAAFVMGCQRKNVCLSRRLIEKKAKRIMATVENPPSQALCRLDDMLHEAAWSTVS
;
A
#
# COMPACT_ATOMS: atom_id res chain seq x y z
N MET A 1 26.00 13.87 -24.79
CA MET A 1 25.51 12.85 -23.85
C MET A 1 25.13 13.56 -22.57
N ASP A 2 23.85 13.57 -22.21
CA ASP A 2 23.32 14.42 -21.12
C ASP A 2 23.34 13.70 -19.76
N PRO A 3 23.96 14.25 -18.69
CA PRO A 3 24.26 13.51 -17.47
C PRO A 3 23.19 13.60 -16.35
N THR A 4 21.98 14.08 -16.61
CA THR A 4 20.98 14.34 -15.54
C THR A 4 19.78 13.38 -15.52
N LYS A 5 19.95 12.14 -15.98
CA LYS A 5 18.90 11.10 -15.83
C LYS A 5 18.87 10.62 -14.38
N LYS A 6 18.10 11.31 -13.53
CA LYS A 6 17.83 10.91 -12.14
C LYS A 6 17.40 9.44 -12.11
N ARG A 7 18.26 8.57 -11.57
CA ARG A 7 17.99 7.15 -11.38
C ARG A 7 16.74 6.98 -10.53
N THR A 8 15.59 6.72 -11.14
CA THR A 8 14.40 6.27 -10.41
C THR A 8 14.64 4.84 -9.95
N LYS A 9 15.08 4.72 -8.70
CA LYS A 9 15.03 3.49 -7.91
C LYS A 9 13.65 2.86 -8.13
N GLY A 10 13.63 1.61 -8.62
CA GLY A 10 12.47 0.81 -9.05
C GLY A 10 11.10 1.38 -8.72
N LEU A 11 10.50 2.10 -9.68
CA LEU A 11 9.08 2.46 -9.62
C LEU A 11 8.25 1.19 -9.80
N TRP A 12 7.74 0.67 -8.69
CA TRP A 12 6.79 -0.44 -8.70
C TRP A 12 5.50 -0.02 -9.42
N LEU A 13 5.06 -0.85 -10.38
CA LEU A 13 3.76 -0.68 -11.03
C LEU A 13 2.62 -0.68 -9.99
N THR A 14 1.77 0.34 -10.06
CA THR A 14 0.54 0.45 -9.26
C THR A 14 -0.49 -0.60 -9.69
N ILE A 15 -1.50 -0.87 -8.85
CA ILE A 15 -2.59 -1.80 -9.24
C ILE A 15 -3.33 -1.31 -10.47
N LYS A 16 -3.57 0.00 -10.58
CA LYS A 16 -4.20 0.61 -11.76
C LYS A 16 -3.39 0.31 -13.03
N GLN A 17 -2.08 0.59 -13.01
CA GLN A 17 -1.19 0.32 -14.14
C GLN A 17 -1.15 -1.16 -14.52
N LYS A 18 -1.16 -2.06 -13.53
CA LYS A 18 -1.23 -3.51 -13.79
C LYS A 18 -2.55 -3.92 -14.44
N CYS A 19 -3.67 -3.34 -14.00
CA CYS A 19 -4.96 -3.56 -14.67
C CYS A 19 -4.94 -3.05 -16.12
N GLU A 20 -4.37 -1.88 -16.38
CA GLU A 20 -4.25 -1.35 -17.75
C GLU A 20 -3.41 -2.27 -18.66
N ILE A 21 -2.32 -2.86 -18.15
CA ILE A 21 -1.54 -3.87 -18.89
C ILE A 21 -2.39 -5.11 -19.21
N ILE A 22 -3.22 -5.57 -18.27
CA ILE A 22 -4.11 -6.72 -18.48
C ILE A 22 -5.16 -6.39 -19.54
N ASP A 23 -5.74 -5.19 -19.47
CA ASP A 23 -6.77 -4.75 -20.41
C ASP A 23 -6.19 -4.61 -21.84
N GLU A 24 -4.98 -4.07 -21.98
CA GLU A 24 -4.25 -4.01 -23.26
C GLU A 24 -4.00 -5.41 -23.83
N HIS A 25 -3.53 -6.36 -23.02
CA HIS A 25 -3.29 -7.73 -23.48
C HIS A 25 -4.58 -8.46 -23.88
N ASN A 26 -5.71 -8.18 -23.22
CA ASN A 26 -7.00 -8.76 -23.62
C ASN A 26 -7.52 -8.15 -24.93
N GLN A 27 -7.23 -6.87 -25.18
CA GLN A 27 -7.62 -6.20 -26.41
C GLN A 27 -6.74 -6.63 -27.60
N PHE A 28 -5.45 -6.88 -27.36
CA PHE A 28 -4.46 -7.26 -28.36
C PHE A 28 -3.66 -8.49 -27.88
N PRO A 29 -4.26 -9.70 -27.89
CA PRO A 29 -3.62 -10.91 -27.36
C PRO A 29 -2.40 -11.37 -28.17
N THR A 30 -2.24 -10.85 -29.38
CA THR A 30 -1.09 -11.09 -30.25
C THR A 30 0.17 -10.36 -29.80
N HIS A 31 0.07 -9.33 -28.95
CA HIS A 31 1.25 -8.65 -28.42
C HIS A 31 2.08 -9.59 -27.54
N SER A 32 3.36 -9.68 -27.90
CA SER A 32 4.36 -10.41 -27.13
C SER A 32 4.68 -9.69 -25.81
N LEU A 33 5.26 -10.42 -24.84
CA LEU A 33 5.66 -9.85 -23.55
C LEU A 33 6.65 -8.66 -23.66
N PRO A 34 7.63 -8.66 -24.59
CA PRO A 34 8.48 -7.50 -24.83
C PRO A 34 7.72 -6.30 -25.37
N GLU A 35 6.76 -6.49 -26.27
CA GLU A 35 5.95 -5.39 -26.82
C GLU A 35 5.08 -4.75 -25.74
N LEU A 36 4.43 -5.56 -24.90
CA LEU A 36 3.68 -5.07 -23.74
C LEU A 36 4.57 -4.33 -22.73
N SER A 37 5.84 -4.71 -22.62
CA SER A 37 6.81 -4.03 -21.77
C SER A 37 7.16 -2.64 -22.30
N CYS A 38 7.47 -2.53 -23.60
CA CYS A 38 7.70 -1.24 -24.25
C CYS A 38 6.45 -0.35 -24.19
N TRP A 39 5.28 -0.90 -24.48
CA TRP A 39 4.01 -0.20 -24.34
C TRP A 39 3.81 0.34 -22.92
N ALA A 40 4.07 -0.47 -21.89
CA ALA A 40 3.93 -0.05 -20.50
C ALA A 40 4.93 1.06 -20.13
N GLN A 41 6.14 1.03 -20.68
CA GLN A 41 7.11 2.10 -20.53
C GLN A 41 6.56 3.43 -21.07
N ASP A 42 6.07 3.41 -22.31
CA ASP A 42 5.62 4.59 -23.04
C ASP A 42 4.32 5.16 -22.48
N LYS A 43 3.38 4.27 -22.10
CA LYS A 43 2.10 4.62 -21.49
C LYS A 43 2.28 5.26 -20.12
N PHE A 44 3.13 4.70 -19.27
CA PHE A 44 3.30 5.14 -17.88
C PHE A 44 4.49 6.08 -17.66
N LYS A 45 5.19 6.47 -18.74
CA LYS A 45 6.38 7.34 -18.71
C LYS A 45 7.43 6.82 -17.73
N LEU A 46 7.67 5.51 -17.76
CA LEU A 46 8.67 4.86 -16.91
C LEU A 46 10.07 5.14 -17.47
N SER A 47 11.04 5.27 -16.57
CA SER A 47 12.45 5.45 -17.00
C SER A 47 12.99 4.24 -17.77
N HIS A 48 12.49 3.04 -17.49
CA HIS A 48 12.91 1.79 -18.10
C HIS A 48 11.68 0.90 -18.33
N PRO A 49 11.72 0.03 -19.36
CA PRO A 49 10.68 -0.94 -19.58
C PRO A 49 10.58 -1.93 -18.40
N PRO A 50 9.38 -2.31 -17.95
CA PRO A 50 9.23 -3.37 -16.94
C PRO A 50 9.86 -4.68 -17.43
N ALA A 51 10.52 -5.44 -16.56
CA ALA A 51 11.03 -6.74 -16.98
C ALA A 51 9.90 -7.62 -17.56
N THR A 52 10.17 -8.39 -18.61
CA THR A 52 9.18 -9.30 -19.22
C THR A 52 8.60 -10.28 -18.19
N ALA A 53 9.41 -10.74 -17.24
CA ALA A 53 8.95 -11.55 -16.10
C ALA A 53 7.91 -10.82 -15.21
N THR A 54 8.01 -9.48 -15.10
CA THR A 54 7.00 -8.67 -14.40
C THR A 54 5.70 -8.63 -15.17
N ILE A 55 5.75 -8.41 -16.49
CA ILE A 55 4.56 -8.45 -17.36
C ILE A 55 3.90 -9.82 -17.28
N PHE A 56 4.68 -10.90 -17.42
CA PHE A 56 4.18 -12.26 -17.30
C PHE A 56 3.46 -12.51 -15.96
N ARG A 57 4.06 -12.09 -14.83
CA ARG A 57 3.40 -12.19 -13.52
C ARG A 57 2.11 -11.39 -13.45
N VAL A 58 2.07 -10.19 -14.02
CA VAL A 58 0.86 -9.36 -14.06
C VAL A 58 -0.26 -10.05 -14.81
N LEU A 59 0.04 -10.68 -15.95
CA LEU A 59 -0.94 -11.41 -16.74
C LEU A 59 -1.38 -12.71 -16.04
N ARG A 60 -0.43 -13.46 -15.47
CA ARG A 60 -0.72 -14.70 -14.71
C ARG A 60 -1.63 -14.42 -13.50
N ASP A 61 -1.36 -13.34 -12.77
CA ASP A 61 -2.10 -12.97 -11.55
C ASP A 61 -3.29 -12.04 -11.85
N ALA A 62 -3.77 -11.99 -13.10
CA ALA A 62 -4.74 -11.00 -13.55
C ALA A 62 -6.00 -10.92 -12.69
N ASN A 63 -6.59 -12.07 -12.34
CA ASN A 63 -7.79 -12.13 -11.50
C ASN A 63 -7.53 -11.54 -10.10
N ILE A 64 -6.41 -11.90 -9.48
CA ILE A 64 -6.00 -11.41 -8.15
C ILE A 64 -5.78 -9.89 -8.20
N ILE A 65 -5.16 -9.39 -9.26
CA ILE A 65 -4.90 -7.96 -9.44
C ILE A 65 -6.22 -7.18 -9.64
N LYS A 66 -7.16 -7.70 -10.43
CA LYS A 66 -8.49 -7.09 -10.61
C LYS A 66 -9.29 -7.09 -9.31
N GLN A 67 -9.28 -8.19 -8.55
CA GLN A 67 -9.88 -8.23 -7.20
C GLN A 67 -9.23 -7.23 -6.25
N LYS A 68 -7.89 -7.13 -6.27
CA LYS A 68 -7.18 -6.09 -5.50
C LYS A 68 -7.57 -4.69 -5.92
N ARG A 69 -7.89 -4.41 -7.19
CA ARG A 69 -8.37 -3.07 -7.59
C ARG A 69 -9.67 -2.68 -6.90
N VAL A 70 -10.58 -3.64 -6.70
CA VAL A 70 -11.84 -3.43 -5.97
C VAL A 70 -11.59 -3.23 -4.47
N ASN A 71 -10.65 -4.00 -3.91
CA ASN A 71 -10.43 -4.05 -2.46
C ASN A 71 -9.30 -3.15 -1.94
N ALA A 72 -8.46 -2.59 -2.81
CA ALA A 72 -7.25 -1.88 -2.39
C ALA A 72 -7.57 -0.48 -1.85
N THR A 73 -7.20 -0.26 -0.59
CA THR A 73 -7.23 1.06 0.06
C THR A 73 -6.04 1.95 -0.34
N THR A 74 -5.02 1.41 -1.02
CA THR A 74 -3.82 2.17 -1.44
C THR A 74 -3.47 1.93 -2.92
N ALA A 75 -2.90 2.95 -3.59
CA ALA A 75 -2.52 2.89 -5.00
C ALA A 75 -1.56 1.72 -5.37
N LYS A 76 -0.79 1.21 -4.39
CA LYS A 76 0.13 0.08 -4.57
C LYS A 76 -0.52 -1.29 -4.36
N GLY A 77 -1.81 -1.36 -4.00
CA GLY A 77 -2.48 -2.65 -3.75
C GLY A 77 -2.03 -3.35 -2.49
N ARG A 78 -1.44 -2.62 -1.55
CA ARG A 78 -1.21 -3.15 -0.21
C ARG A 78 -2.56 -3.19 0.49
N THR A 79 -3.01 -4.39 0.79
CA THR A 79 -4.02 -4.61 1.82
C THR A 79 -3.43 -4.09 3.12
N LEU A 80 -4.07 -3.12 3.76
CA LEU A 80 -3.73 -2.78 5.14
C LEU A 80 -3.92 -4.06 5.95
N CYS A 81 -2.85 -4.55 6.58
CA CYS A 81 -2.94 -5.73 7.42
C CYS A 81 -3.86 -5.35 8.58
N VAL A 82 -5.11 -5.81 8.51
CA VAL A 82 -6.14 -5.63 9.52
C VAL A 82 -5.76 -6.48 10.72
N ARG A 83 -4.79 -6.00 11.50
CA ARG A 83 -4.27 -6.73 12.66
C ARG A 83 -5.31 -6.85 13.76
N CYS A 84 -6.28 -5.93 13.80
CA CYS A 84 -7.45 -6.00 14.67
C CYS A 84 -8.69 -5.54 13.89
N PRO A 85 -9.49 -6.47 13.35
CA PRO A 85 -10.71 -6.15 12.58
C PRO A 85 -11.69 -5.29 13.36
N GLU A 86 -11.80 -5.54 14.67
CA GLU A 86 -12.67 -4.79 15.57
C GLU A 86 -12.24 -3.32 15.68
N LEU A 87 -10.94 -3.08 15.88
CA LEU A 87 -10.38 -1.72 15.90
C LEU A 87 -10.64 -0.98 14.60
N GLU A 88 -10.39 -1.63 13.45
CA GLU A 88 -10.60 -0.99 12.16
C GLU A 88 -12.06 -0.68 11.88
N THR A 89 -12.98 -1.58 12.24
CA THR A 89 -14.42 -1.38 12.09
C THR A 89 -14.90 -0.17 12.91
N GLN A 90 -14.54 -0.12 14.19
CA GLN A 90 -14.92 0.99 15.06
C GLN A 90 -14.25 2.32 14.66
N LEU A 91 -13.00 2.28 14.19
CA LEU A 91 -12.29 3.48 13.75
C LEU A 91 -12.83 4.00 12.41
N ALA A 92 -13.22 3.11 11.49
CA ALA A 92 -13.88 3.47 10.24
C ALA A 92 -15.25 4.13 10.50
N ALA A 93 -16.05 3.57 11.40
CA ALA A 93 -17.32 4.16 11.82
C ALA A 93 -17.14 5.57 12.42
N PHE A 94 -16.09 5.77 13.21
CA PHE A 94 -15.73 7.07 13.75
C PHE A 94 -15.32 8.07 12.65
N VAL A 95 -14.44 7.67 11.73
CA VAL A 95 -14.01 8.49 10.59
C VAL A 95 -15.20 8.92 9.73
N MET A 96 -16.10 7.99 9.39
CA MET A 96 -17.33 8.29 8.65
C MET A 96 -18.24 9.26 9.42
N GLY A 97 -18.33 9.12 10.75
CA GLY A 97 -19.07 10.05 11.61
C GLY A 97 -18.48 11.46 11.61
N CYS A 98 -17.15 11.59 11.64
CA CYS A 98 -16.47 12.88 11.54
C CYS A 98 -16.63 13.53 10.18
N GLN A 99 -16.54 12.75 9.09
CA GLN A 99 -16.75 13.23 7.73
C GLN A 99 -18.17 13.78 7.54
N ARG A 100 -19.21 13.06 8.01
CA ARG A 100 -20.60 13.55 7.96
C ARG A 100 -20.81 14.85 8.74
N LYS A 101 -20.03 15.08 9.79
CA LYS A 101 -20.08 16.27 10.64
C LYS A 101 -19.11 17.38 10.17
N ASN A 102 -18.44 17.21 9.03
CA ASN A 102 -17.42 18.12 8.52
C ASN A 102 -16.32 18.45 9.54
N VAL A 103 -15.98 17.49 10.41
CA VAL A 103 -14.90 17.64 11.39
C VAL A 103 -13.57 17.34 10.73
N CYS A 104 -12.60 18.25 10.84
CA CYS A 104 -11.24 18.01 10.36
C CYS A 104 -10.59 16.84 11.10
N LEU A 105 -10.33 15.76 10.36
CA LEU A 105 -9.63 14.58 10.87
C LEU A 105 -8.12 14.84 10.87
N SER A 106 -7.55 15.01 12.07
CA SER A 106 -6.10 15.03 12.25
C SER A 106 -5.59 13.63 12.62
N ARG A 107 -4.33 13.35 12.29
CA ARG A 107 -3.65 12.12 12.72
C ARG A 107 -3.77 11.89 14.23
N ARG A 108 -3.54 12.94 15.02
CA ARG A 108 -3.60 12.88 16.49
C ARG A 108 -4.99 12.50 17.00
N LEU A 109 -6.05 12.98 16.35
CA LEU A 109 -7.42 12.64 16.72
C LEU A 109 -7.73 11.16 16.45
N ILE A 110 -7.30 10.66 15.28
CA ILE A 110 -7.47 9.26 14.89
C ILE A 110 -6.68 8.35 15.84
N GLU A 111 -5.43 8.68 16.16
CA GLU A 111 -4.60 7.93 17.11
C GLU A 111 -5.20 7.90 18.52
N LYS A 112 -5.71 9.04 19.01
CA LYS A 112 -6.38 9.11 20.32
C LYS A 112 -7.62 8.23 20.37
N LYS A 113 -8.42 8.19 19.29
CA LYS A 113 -9.60 7.32 19.21
C LYS A 113 -9.20 5.85 19.11
N ALA A 114 -8.18 5.52 18.31
CA ALA A 114 -7.68 4.15 18.17
C ALA A 114 -7.17 3.59 19.50
N LYS A 115 -6.41 4.38 20.27
CA LYS A 115 -5.95 3.99 21.62
C LYS A 115 -7.12 3.71 22.58
N ARG A 116 -8.18 4.51 22.52
CA ARG A 116 -9.39 4.30 23.34
C ARG A 116 -10.13 3.02 22.97
N ILE A 117 -10.26 2.73 21.68
CA ILE A 117 -10.89 1.49 21.21
C ILE A 117 -10.04 0.28 21.62
N MET A 118 -8.72 0.35 21.44
CA MET A 118 -7.81 -0.71 21.87
C MET A 118 -7.89 -1.01 23.37
N ALA A 119 -8.08 0.00 24.22
CA ALA A 119 -8.24 -0.18 25.66
C ALA A 119 -9.55 -0.90 26.05
N THR A 120 -10.51 -1.00 25.12
CA THR A 120 -11.80 -1.68 25.34
C THR A 120 -11.89 -3.04 24.68
N VAL A 121 -10.89 -3.45 23.90
CA VAL A 121 -10.88 -4.78 23.24
C VAL A 121 -10.27 -5.79 24.21
N GLU A 122 -11.06 -6.79 24.62
CA GLU A 122 -10.54 -7.96 25.35
C GLU A 122 -9.66 -8.79 24.40
N ASN A 123 -8.41 -9.02 24.81
CA ASN A 123 -7.37 -9.74 24.07
C ASN A 123 -6.82 -9.00 22.82
N PRO A 124 -6.09 -7.89 23.00
CA PRO A 124 -5.42 -7.21 21.90
C PRO A 124 -4.33 -8.12 21.29
N PRO A 125 -4.19 -8.20 19.95
CA PRO A 125 -3.12 -8.97 19.33
C PRO A 125 -1.76 -8.49 19.86
N SER A 126 -0.94 -9.40 20.37
CA SER A 126 0.20 -9.17 21.27
C SER A 126 1.36 -8.31 20.76
N GLN A 127 1.23 -7.54 19.66
CA GLN A 127 2.34 -6.79 19.07
C GLN A 127 1.92 -5.43 18.48
N ALA A 128 1.24 -4.62 19.28
CA ALA A 128 0.94 -3.22 18.93
C ALA A 128 1.97 -2.19 19.43
N LEU A 129 3.08 -2.60 20.09
CA LEU A 129 4.00 -1.67 20.77
C LEU A 129 5.51 -1.80 20.42
N CYS A 130 5.91 -2.56 19.40
CA CYS A 130 7.35 -2.68 19.00
C CYS A 130 7.98 -1.42 18.36
N ARG A 131 7.59 -0.21 18.76
CA ARG A 131 8.36 1.02 18.48
C ARG A 131 8.41 2.00 19.65
N LEU A 132 7.77 1.70 20.77
CA LEU A 132 7.86 2.52 21.99
C LEU A 132 8.73 1.86 23.05
N ASP A 133 8.79 0.51 23.09
CA ASP A 133 9.70 -0.21 23.99
C ASP A 133 11.18 -0.03 23.62
N ASP A 134 11.51 0.08 22.32
CA ASP A 134 12.88 0.31 21.86
C ASP A 134 13.46 1.67 22.31
N MET A 135 12.60 2.65 22.63
CA MET A 135 13.04 3.95 23.16
C MET A 135 13.15 3.98 24.68
N LEU A 136 12.45 3.08 25.39
CA LEU A 136 12.53 2.99 26.85
C LEU A 136 13.67 2.08 27.32
N HIS A 137 14.10 1.11 26.50
CA HIS A 137 15.24 0.26 26.84
C HIS A 137 16.59 1.01 26.78
N GLU A 138 16.77 1.97 25.86
CA GLU A 138 18.00 2.79 25.77
C GLU A 138 18.14 3.80 26.93
N ALA A 139 17.04 4.26 27.52
CA ALA A 139 17.08 5.19 28.65
C ALA A 139 17.40 4.50 30.00
N ALA A 140 17.25 3.18 30.10
CA ALA A 140 17.45 2.43 31.34
C ALA A 140 18.90 1.92 31.55
N TRP A 141 19.74 1.92 30.51
CA TRP A 141 21.14 1.44 30.60
C TRP A 141 22.20 2.55 30.69
N SER A 142 21.80 3.83 30.69
CA SER A 142 22.73 4.96 30.91
C SER A 142 22.75 5.49 32.36
N THR A 143 22.33 4.71 33.37
CA THR A 143 22.43 5.13 34.78
C THR A 143 22.86 4.02 35.72
N VAL A 144 23.91 3.29 35.36
CA VAL A 144 24.79 2.66 36.35
C VAL A 144 26.23 2.76 35.82
N SER A 145 26.99 3.72 36.36
CA SER A 145 28.44 3.61 36.54
C SER A 145 28.72 2.89 37.85
#